data_AF-A0A2D8EYS4-F1
#
_entry.id   AF-A0A2D8EYS4-F1
#
_cell.length_a   1.000
_cell.length_b   1.000
_cell.length_c   1.000
_cell.angle_alpha   90.00
_cell.angle_beta   90.00
_cell.angle_gamma   90.00
#
_symmetry.space_group_name_H-M   'P 1'
#
loop_
_entity.id
_entity.type
_entity.pdbx_description
1 polymer ?
#
loop_
_entity_poly.entity_id
_entity_poly.type
_entity_poly.pdbx_seq_one_letter_code
_entity_poly.pdbx_strand_id
1 'polypeptide(L)'
;MKKTFLAVSFLALSLGGCAGTSSTAAFTSEPVEQSDVQWSLVDSVDLEAINSDLEIGKPTVDIGLYYPSNLHPDAVEKLPLSGLVEEFLNAKKVFEPTGVQFKLLWIKTGQVDPQHLAITASNWETDLPSGGYGNMYVQSAIHPTEMSDGAVAAFETIIEPAPENSRTVYLVAMQNVYMPYYEDLDGGRNWAPKVVNTSGLSFPSYTYADTIPDRIRGVITLTKHDATNKLTIAHELGHKLMNVSHEYRDVSPQHEIRSDDGLMLYGSGTQIPSGQEGRWHQERLLLSPYIYRADAAGERVWNADFQAGGVYYDPIYGDYAVQFD
;
A
#
# COMPACT_ATOMS: atom_id res chain seq x y z
N MET A 1 80.31 -4.31 -42.35
CA MET A 1 79.66 -5.02 -43.47
C MET A 1 78.30 -4.37 -43.72
N LYS A 2 78.10 -3.89 -44.96
CA LYS A 2 76.87 -3.59 -45.72
C LYS A 2 75.68 -2.95 -44.94
N LYS A 3 75.45 -1.62 -45.05
CA LYS A 3 74.67 -0.87 -46.10
C LYS A 3 73.16 -0.86 -45.74
N THR A 4 72.34 0.21 -45.77
CA THR A 4 72.37 1.55 -46.40
C THR A 4 71.07 2.32 -46.01
N PHE A 5 71.15 3.67 -45.92
CA PHE A 5 70.17 4.78 -46.20
C PHE A 5 68.69 4.70 -45.73
N LEU A 6 68.12 5.65 -44.97
CA LEU A 6 67.83 7.09 -45.17
C LEU A 6 66.76 7.38 -46.25
N ALA A 7 65.56 7.83 -45.83
CA ALA A 7 64.87 9.04 -46.30
C ALA A 7 63.39 9.11 -45.83
N VAL A 8 63.02 10.28 -45.33
CA VAL A 8 61.67 10.77 -45.03
C VAL A 8 61.03 11.30 -46.32
N SER A 9 59.72 11.14 -46.52
CA SER A 9 58.90 12.05 -47.34
C SER A 9 57.42 12.01 -46.96
N PHE A 10 56.83 13.21 -47.03
CA PHE A 10 55.49 13.65 -46.64
C PHE A 10 54.38 13.27 -47.66
N LEU A 11 53.19 13.02 -47.13
CA LEU A 11 51.84 13.52 -47.55
C LEU A 11 51.32 13.32 -49.00
N ALA A 12 50.15 12.66 -49.11
CA ALA A 12 48.99 13.15 -49.89
C ALA A 12 47.72 12.31 -49.61
N LEU A 13 46.58 12.99 -49.53
CA LEU A 13 45.22 12.48 -49.31
C LEU A 13 44.72 11.54 -50.42
N SER A 14 43.84 10.60 -50.05
CA SER A 14 42.65 10.32 -50.85
C SER A 14 41.44 10.02 -49.94
N LEU A 15 40.44 10.89 -50.07
CA LEU A 15 39.07 10.68 -49.61
C LEU A 15 38.42 9.59 -50.48
N GLY A 16 37.76 8.63 -49.84
CA GLY A 16 36.91 7.63 -50.48
C GLY A 16 35.90 7.13 -49.46
N GLY A 17 34.75 7.80 -49.40
CA GLY A 17 33.66 7.44 -48.51
C GLY A 17 32.97 6.15 -48.93
N CYS A 18 32.61 5.34 -47.94
CA CYS A 18 31.44 4.49 -47.98
C CYS A 18 30.65 4.77 -46.71
N ALA A 19 29.58 5.54 -46.85
CA ALA A 19 28.55 5.68 -45.84
C ALA A 19 27.85 4.32 -45.70
N GLY A 20 28.21 3.56 -44.66
CA GLY A 20 27.42 2.43 -44.19
C GLY A 20 26.28 2.97 -43.34
N THR A 21 25.08 3.02 -43.90
CA THR A 21 23.85 3.27 -43.16
C THR A 21 23.60 2.10 -42.22
N SER A 22 24.02 2.23 -40.96
CA SER A 22 23.48 1.43 -39.87
C SER A 22 22.05 1.91 -39.63
N SER A 23 21.08 1.27 -40.28
CA SER A 23 19.69 1.36 -39.90
C SER A 23 19.53 0.70 -38.53
N THR A 24 19.75 1.48 -37.46
CA THR A 24 19.10 1.24 -36.18
C THR A 24 17.62 1.34 -36.44
N ALA A 25 16.96 0.19 -36.62
CA ALA A 25 15.53 0.09 -36.48
C ALA A 25 15.23 0.49 -35.04
N ALA A 26 14.86 1.75 -34.86
CA ALA A 26 14.25 2.21 -33.63
C ALA A 26 12.97 1.38 -33.49
N PHE A 27 12.95 0.48 -32.50
CA PHE A 27 11.70 0.01 -31.94
C PHE A 27 11.07 1.23 -31.27
N THR A 28 10.40 2.06 -32.06
CA THR A 28 9.34 2.92 -31.54
C THR A 28 8.24 1.94 -31.15
N SER A 29 8.27 1.47 -29.90
CA SER A 29 7.04 1.03 -29.27
C SER A 29 6.14 2.26 -29.30
N GLU A 30 5.09 2.21 -30.11
CA GLU A 30 4.00 3.18 -29.96
C GLU A 30 3.59 3.18 -28.48
N PRO A 31 3.28 4.35 -27.89
CA PRO A 31 2.71 4.36 -26.56
C PRO A 31 1.50 3.44 -26.60
N VAL A 32 1.50 2.39 -25.79
CA VAL A 32 0.28 1.63 -25.55
C VAL A 32 -0.70 2.66 -25.02
N GLU A 33 -1.74 3.00 -25.78
CA GLU A 33 -2.87 3.75 -25.24
C GLU A 33 -3.36 2.94 -24.05
N GLN A 34 -3.07 3.44 -22.86
CA GLN A 34 -3.57 2.91 -21.61
C GLN A 34 -5.07 3.10 -21.67
N SER A 35 -5.79 2.05 -22.07
CA SER A 35 -7.24 2.10 -22.12
C SER A 35 -7.76 2.24 -20.70
N ASP A 36 -8.33 3.40 -20.36
CA ASP A 36 -8.97 3.61 -19.07
C ASP A 36 -9.96 2.49 -18.76
N VAL A 37 -9.85 1.89 -17.57
CA VAL A 37 -10.77 0.84 -17.12
C VAL A 37 -12.18 1.40 -17.08
N GLN A 38 -13.09 0.75 -17.80
CA GLN A 38 -14.51 1.12 -17.80
C GLN A 38 -15.18 0.53 -16.57
N TRP A 39 -15.25 1.33 -15.50
CA TRP A 39 -15.87 0.95 -14.25
C TRP A 39 -17.40 1.07 -14.29
N SER A 40 -18.07 0.11 -13.68
CA SER A 40 -19.51 0.09 -13.42
C SER A 40 -19.78 -0.15 -11.94
N LEU A 41 -20.90 0.37 -11.43
CA LEU A 41 -21.32 0.14 -10.05
C LEU A 41 -21.86 -1.28 -9.89
N VAL A 42 -21.59 -1.89 -8.75
CA VAL A 42 -22.19 -3.17 -8.37
C VAL A 42 -23.49 -2.91 -7.61
N ASP A 43 -24.61 -2.99 -8.32
CA ASP A 43 -25.94 -2.68 -7.79
C ASP A 43 -26.57 -3.82 -6.95
N SER A 44 -25.91 -4.98 -6.88
CA SER A 44 -26.39 -6.13 -6.09
C SER A 44 -26.15 -5.99 -4.59
N VAL A 45 -25.41 -4.97 -4.16
CA VAL A 45 -25.10 -4.68 -2.76
C VAL A 45 -25.80 -3.38 -2.35
N ASP A 46 -26.60 -3.44 -1.30
CA ASP A 46 -27.34 -2.29 -0.79
C ASP A 46 -26.41 -1.37 0.04
N LEU A 47 -25.84 -0.37 -0.63
CA LEU A 47 -24.95 0.62 0.00
C LEU A 47 -25.68 1.51 1.00
N GLU A 48 -26.98 1.78 0.80
CA GLU A 48 -27.77 2.58 1.73
C GLU A 48 -27.96 1.83 3.04
N ALA A 49 -28.28 0.53 2.98
CA ALA A 49 -28.37 -0.32 4.16
C ALA A 49 -27.02 -0.44 4.89
N ILE A 50 -25.91 -0.63 4.16
CA ILE A 50 -24.56 -0.72 4.75
C ILE A 50 -24.16 0.56 5.48
N ASN A 51 -24.61 1.72 5.00
CA ASN A 51 -24.27 3.03 5.55
C ASN A 51 -25.39 3.62 6.45
N SER A 52 -26.43 2.86 6.77
CA SER A 52 -27.60 3.34 7.51
C SER A 52 -27.32 3.69 8.98
N ASP A 53 -26.19 3.25 9.51
CA ASP A 53 -25.68 3.48 10.86
C ASP A 53 -24.83 4.77 10.98
N LEU A 54 -24.57 5.48 9.88
CA LEU A 54 -23.73 6.68 9.91
C LEU A 54 -24.41 7.84 10.66
N GLU A 55 -23.67 8.46 11.57
CA GLU A 55 -24.12 9.64 12.32
C GLU A 55 -23.30 10.89 11.97
N ILE A 56 -23.99 12.03 11.83
CA ILE A 56 -23.35 13.33 11.60
C ILE A 56 -22.44 13.69 12.80
N GLY A 57 -21.31 14.31 12.53
CA GLY A 57 -20.34 14.75 13.54
C GLY A 57 -19.42 13.65 14.08
N LYS A 58 -19.68 12.37 13.78
CA LYS A 58 -18.77 11.28 14.15
C LYS A 58 -17.54 11.22 13.23
N PRO A 59 -16.36 10.82 13.74
CA PRO A 59 -15.18 10.58 12.92
C PRO A 59 -15.47 9.51 11.86
N THR A 60 -15.29 9.85 10.59
CA THR A 60 -15.71 9.03 9.45
C THR A 60 -14.56 8.81 8.49
N VAL A 61 -14.43 7.59 7.97
CA VAL A 61 -13.52 7.25 6.85
C VAL A 61 -14.34 6.92 5.61
N ASP A 62 -13.98 7.53 4.49
CA ASP A 62 -14.53 7.20 3.17
C ASP A 62 -13.72 6.04 2.55
N ILE A 63 -14.42 4.97 2.14
CA ILE A 63 -13.81 3.75 1.60
C ILE A 63 -14.46 3.40 0.25
N GLY A 64 -13.65 3.15 -0.78
CA GLY A 64 -14.08 2.59 -2.06
C GLY A 64 -13.57 1.17 -2.25
N LEU A 65 -14.33 0.31 -2.94
CA LEU A 65 -13.92 -1.07 -3.25
C LEU A 65 -13.91 -1.33 -4.76
N TYR A 66 -12.73 -1.58 -5.32
CA TYR A 66 -12.56 -2.07 -6.69
C TYR A 66 -12.52 -3.59 -6.71
N TYR A 67 -13.43 -4.20 -7.47
CA TYR A 67 -13.52 -5.64 -7.67
C TYR A 67 -13.51 -5.97 -9.17
N PRO A 68 -12.33 -6.23 -9.78
CA PRO A 68 -12.22 -6.49 -11.21
C PRO A 68 -13.09 -7.67 -11.66
N SER A 69 -13.80 -7.52 -12.78
CA SER A 69 -14.73 -8.54 -13.29
C SER A 69 -14.02 -9.73 -13.95
N ASN A 70 -12.74 -9.56 -14.28
CA ASN A 70 -11.90 -10.55 -14.96
C ASN A 70 -10.85 -11.18 -14.03
N LEU A 71 -11.08 -11.19 -12.71
CA LEU A 71 -10.31 -12.02 -11.80
C LEU A 71 -10.40 -13.49 -12.21
N HIS A 72 -9.29 -14.22 -12.13
CA HIS A 72 -9.26 -15.66 -12.36
C HIS A 72 -10.27 -16.38 -11.44
N PRO A 73 -10.97 -17.44 -11.91
CA PRO A 73 -11.94 -18.18 -11.10
C PRO A 73 -11.43 -18.61 -9.72
N ASP A 74 -10.21 -19.13 -9.62
CA ASP A 74 -9.58 -19.52 -8.34
C ASP A 74 -9.37 -18.33 -7.39
N ALA A 75 -9.19 -17.11 -7.93
CA ALA A 75 -9.10 -15.90 -7.12
C ALA A 75 -10.49 -15.50 -6.61
N VAL A 76 -11.52 -15.58 -7.46
CA VAL A 76 -12.92 -15.35 -7.07
C VAL A 76 -13.38 -16.32 -5.98
N GLU A 77 -12.95 -17.58 -6.02
CA GLU A 77 -13.25 -18.57 -4.97
C GLU A 77 -12.63 -18.18 -3.62
N LYS A 78 -11.39 -17.67 -3.64
CA LYS A 78 -10.65 -17.28 -2.42
C LYS A 78 -11.04 -15.90 -1.89
N LEU A 79 -11.53 -15.03 -2.76
CA LEU A 79 -11.87 -13.64 -2.47
C LEU A 79 -13.25 -13.31 -3.07
N PRO A 80 -14.32 -14.01 -2.70
CA PRO A 80 -15.64 -13.71 -3.24
C PRO A 80 -16.08 -12.32 -2.79
N LEU A 81 -16.72 -11.57 -3.66
CA LEU A 81 -17.24 -10.23 -3.33
C LEU A 81 -18.14 -10.24 -2.08
N SER A 82 -18.96 -11.28 -1.90
CA SER A 82 -19.79 -11.43 -0.70
C SER A 82 -18.93 -11.55 0.58
N GLY A 83 -17.80 -12.25 0.51
CA GLY A 83 -16.86 -12.36 1.62
C GLY A 83 -16.22 -11.01 1.97
N LEU A 84 -15.89 -10.20 0.96
CA LEU A 84 -15.39 -8.83 1.18
C LEU A 84 -16.43 -7.92 1.82
N VAL A 85 -17.70 -8.02 1.41
CA VAL A 85 -18.81 -7.27 2.04
C VAL A 85 -19.00 -7.72 3.49
N GLU A 86 -18.93 -9.03 3.77
CA GLU A 86 -18.99 -9.56 5.14
C GLU A 86 -17.85 -9.04 6.02
N GLU A 87 -16.62 -9.02 5.50
CA GLU A 87 -15.46 -8.47 6.20
C GLU A 87 -15.57 -6.97 6.44
N PHE A 88 -16.08 -6.20 5.47
CA PHE A 88 -16.30 -4.78 5.63
C PHE A 88 -17.31 -4.49 6.75
N LEU A 89 -18.42 -5.24 6.77
CA LEU A 89 -19.42 -5.17 7.86
C LEU A 89 -18.83 -5.57 9.21
N ASN A 90 -17.90 -6.54 9.24
CA ASN A 90 -17.20 -6.91 10.46
C ASN A 90 -16.22 -5.81 10.90
N ALA A 91 -15.49 -5.19 9.97
CA ALA A 91 -14.61 -4.06 10.26
C ALA A 91 -15.37 -2.90 10.91
N LYS A 92 -16.60 -2.60 10.46
CA LYS A 92 -17.47 -1.62 11.13
C LYS A 92 -17.69 -1.97 12.61
N LYS A 93 -17.97 -3.23 12.94
CA LYS A 93 -18.16 -3.71 14.33
C LYS A 93 -16.87 -3.64 15.15
N VAL A 94 -15.74 -3.96 14.54
CA VAL A 94 -14.43 -3.92 15.21
C VAL A 94 -14.05 -2.49 15.59
N PHE A 95 -14.35 -1.52 14.73
CA PHE A 95 -14.01 -0.11 14.94
C PHE A 95 -15.08 0.67 15.73
N GLU A 96 -16.32 0.18 15.82
CA GLU A 96 -17.43 0.81 16.56
C GLU A 96 -17.03 1.26 17.99
N PRO A 97 -16.32 0.48 18.82
CA PRO A 97 -15.93 0.90 20.17
C PRO A 97 -14.99 2.11 20.22
N THR A 98 -14.32 2.44 19.12
CA THR A 98 -13.45 3.63 19.01
C THR A 98 -14.24 4.90 18.66
N GLY A 99 -15.51 4.75 18.27
CA GLY A 99 -16.36 5.82 17.77
C GLY A 99 -16.11 6.22 16.31
N VAL A 100 -15.12 5.62 15.63
CA VAL A 100 -14.88 5.80 14.20
C VAL A 100 -15.87 4.97 13.39
N GLN A 101 -16.46 5.58 12.36
CA GLN A 101 -17.40 4.93 11.44
C GLN A 101 -16.84 4.84 10.01
N PHE A 102 -17.27 3.82 9.27
CA PHE A 102 -16.86 3.61 7.89
C PHE A 102 -18.03 3.81 6.93
N LYS A 103 -17.80 4.68 5.93
CA LYS A 103 -18.71 4.93 4.83
C LYS A 103 -18.20 4.24 3.57
N LEU A 104 -18.94 3.23 3.10
CA LEU A 104 -18.66 2.60 1.82
C LEU A 104 -19.22 3.48 0.70
N LEU A 105 -18.35 4.14 -0.06
CA LEU A 105 -18.74 5.06 -1.12
C LEU A 105 -19.39 4.33 -2.30
N TRP A 106 -18.76 3.24 -2.71
CA TRP A 106 -19.18 2.44 -3.87
C TRP A 106 -18.43 1.10 -3.87
N ILE A 107 -18.99 0.16 -4.63
CA ILE A 107 -18.29 -1.03 -5.11
C ILE A 107 -18.30 -0.93 -6.63
N LYS A 108 -17.12 -0.98 -7.25
CA LYS A 108 -16.95 -0.86 -8.70
C LYS A 108 -16.38 -2.14 -9.28
N THR A 109 -16.87 -2.52 -10.46
CA THR A 109 -16.37 -3.65 -11.23
C THR A 109 -16.14 -3.27 -12.69
N GLY A 110 -15.10 -3.84 -13.29
CA GLY A 110 -14.60 -3.48 -14.61
C GLY A 110 -13.50 -4.45 -15.04
N GLN A 111 -13.22 -4.51 -16.34
CA GLN A 111 -12.12 -5.32 -16.86
C GLN A 111 -10.81 -4.56 -16.70
N VAL A 112 -9.86 -5.15 -15.99
CA VAL A 112 -8.53 -4.59 -15.78
C VAL A 112 -7.53 -5.37 -16.62
N ASP A 113 -6.49 -4.73 -17.15
CA ASP A 113 -5.41 -5.46 -17.82
C ASP A 113 -4.86 -6.56 -16.88
N PRO A 114 -4.84 -7.85 -17.28
CA PRO A 114 -4.34 -8.94 -16.45
C PRO A 114 -2.96 -8.70 -15.84
N GLN A 115 -2.09 -7.90 -16.48
CA GLN A 115 -0.77 -7.55 -15.92
C GLN A 115 -0.86 -6.72 -14.62
N HIS A 116 -1.98 -6.03 -14.39
CA HIS A 116 -2.22 -5.23 -13.19
C HIS A 116 -2.96 -6.01 -12.10
N LEU A 117 -3.39 -7.26 -12.36
CA LEU A 117 -4.08 -8.09 -11.38
C LEU A 117 -3.12 -8.87 -10.46
N ALA A 118 -1.82 -8.86 -10.76
CA ALA A 118 -0.78 -9.42 -9.91
C ALA A 118 0.44 -8.49 -9.89
N ILE A 119 0.92 -8.14 -8.70
CA ILE A 119 2.01 -7.16 -8.54
C ILE A 119 3.07 -7.65 -7.56
N THR A 120 4.29 -7.11 -7.70
CA THR A 120 5.27 -7.05 -6.62
C THR A 120 5.09 -5.72 -5.89
N ALA A 121 4.99 -5.73 -4.57
CA ALA A 121 4.63 -4.53 -3.81
C ALA A 121 5.74 -3.46 -3.81
N SER A 122 6.99 -3.86 -3.63
CA SER A 122 8.14 -2.95 -3.47
C SER A 122 9.35 -3.37 -4.31
N ASN A 123 10.27 -2.42 -4.50
CA ASN A 123 11.60 -2.68 -5.05
C ASN A 123 12.51 -3.31 -3.98
N TRP A 124 13.14 -4.44 -4.29
CA TRP A 124 14.01 -5.21 -3.37
C TRP A 124 15.10 -4.37 -2.67
N GLU A 125 15.60 -3.35 -3.37
CA GLU A 125 16.75 -2.55 -2.96
C GLU A 125 16.41 -1.58 -1.82
N THR A 126 15.13 -1.41 -1.50
CA THR A 126 14.64 -0.43 -0.51
C THR A 126 14.44 -1.00 0.90
N ASP A 127 14.36 -2.32 1.06
CA ASP A 127 14.13 -2.98 2.35
C ASP A 127 15.42 -3.54 2.98
N LEU A 128 16.55 -2.83 2.87
CA LEU A 128 17.81 -3.31 3.45
C LEU A 128 17.66 -3.52 4.97
N PRO A 129 18.19 -4.63 5.52
CA PRO A 129 18.12 -4.88 6.95
C PRO A 129 18.79 -3.77 7.77
N SER A 130 18.28 -3.52 8.97
CA SER A 130 18.89 -2.55 9.89
C SER A 130 20.36 -2.91 10.15
N GLY A 131 21.25 -1.91 10.04
CA GLY A 131 22.64 -2.03 10.45
C GLY A 131 22.86 -2.08 11.97
N GLY A 132 21.78 -2.20 12.76
CA GLY A 132 21.80 -2.21 14.23
C GLY A 132 21.78 -0.82 14.88
N TYR A 133 21.51 0.24 14.12
CA TYR A 133 21.46 1.62 14.60
C TYR A 133 20.02 2.14 14.61
N GLY A 134 19.29 1.94 15.70
CA GLY A 134 17.88 2.31 15.82
C GLY A 134 16.93 1.26 15.27
N ASN A 135 15.67 1.32 15.72
CA ASN A 135 14.63 0.38 15.32
C ASN A 135 14.24 0.54 13.84
N MET A 136 13.51 -0.46 13.32
CA MET A 136 13.09 -0.54 11.92
C MET A 136 12.42 0.76 11.43
N TYR A 137 11.61 1.42 12.26
CA TYR A 137 10.89 2.62 11.83
C TYR A 137 11.79 3.85 11.69
N VAL A 138 12.83 3.96 12.51
CA VAL A 138 13.86 5.00 12.32
C VAL A 138 14.58 4.76 10.99
N GLN A 139 14.87 3.50 10.66
CA GLN A 139 15.50 3.14 9.40
C GLN A 139 14.58 3.39 8.20
N SER A 140 13.31 2.98 8.26
CA SER A 140 12.32 3.27 7.21
C SER A 140 12.09 4.77 7.01
N ALA A 141 12.26 5.61 8.04
CA ALA A 141 12.19 7.06 7.86
C ALA A 141 13.41 7.65 7.12
N ILE A 142 14.57 6.99 7.19
CA ILE A 142 15.81 7.41 6.49
C ILE A 142 15.85 6.83 5.08
N HIS A 143 15.39 5.60 4.93
CA HIS A 143 15.37 4.81 3.69
C HIS A 143 13.98 4.19 3.54
N PRO A 144 12.97 4.98 3.12
CA PRO A 144 11.61 4.48 2.96
C PRO A 144 11.54 3.46 1.82
N THR A 145 10.65 2.49 1.98
CA THR A 145 10.34 1.52 0.94
C THR A 145 9.70 2.24 -0.24
N GLU A 146 10.09 1.88 -1.46
CA GLU A 146 9.45 2.38 -2.68
C GLU A 146 8.55 1.30 -3.29
N MET A 147 7.37 1.72 -3.77
CA MET A 147 6.53 0.81 -4.55
C MET A 147 7.24 0.41 -5.84
N SER A 148 7.01 -0.82 -6.30
CA SER A 148 7.50 -1.21 -7.62
C SER A 148 6.79 -0.42 -8.73
N ASP A 149 7.46 -0.22 -9.86
CA ASP A 149 6.86 0.43 -11.03
C ASP A 149 5.57 -0.28 -11.48
N GLY A 150 5.52 -1.62 -11.35
CA GLY A 150 4.34 -2.41 -11.66
C GLY A 150 3.16 -2.15 -10.70
N ALA A 151 3.45 -1.95 -9.41
CA ALA A 151 2.43 -1.57 -8.43
C ALA A 151 1.90 -0.16 -8.67
N VAL A 152 2.79 0.81 -8.92
CA VAL A 152 2.41 2.19 -9.28
C VAL A 152 1.51 2.17 -10.52
N ALA A 153 1.94 1.52 -11.60
CA ALA A 153 1.17 1.45 -12.84
C ALA A 153 -0.20 0.78 -12.65
N ALA A 154 -0.27 -0.29 -11.86
CA ALA A 154 -1.54 -0.95 -11.55
C ALA A 154 -2.50 -0.01 -10.81
N PHE A 155 -2.04 0.67 -9.77
CA PHE A 155 -2.89 1.55 -8.96
C PHE A 155 -3.26 2.87 -9.65
N GLU A 156 -2.37 3.43 -10.47
CA GLU A 156 -2.69 4.54 -11.37
C GLU A 156 -3.81 4.17 -12.36
N THR A 157 -3.83 2.92 -12.85
CA THR A 157 -4.86 2.43 -13.77
C THR A 157 -6.17 2.08 -13.08
N ILE A 158 -6.11 1.45 -11.91
CA ILE A 158 -7.30 0.92 -11.21
C ILE A 158 -8.06 2.03 -10.49
N ILE A 159 -7.36 2.93 -9.78
CA ILE A 159 -7.98 3.94 -8.93
C ILE A 159 -8.30 5.18 -9.75
N GLU A 160 -9.59 5.52 -9.87
CA GLU A 160 -10.02 6.69 -10.64
C GLU A 160 -9.53 7.99 -9.98
N PRO A 161 -9.03 8.95 -10.78
CA PRO A 161 -8.73 10.30 -10.31
C PRO A 161 -9.97 10.97 -9.70
N ALA A 162 -9.83 11.48 -8.48
CA ALA A 162 -10.84 12.22 -7.74
C ALA A 162 -10.18 13.25 -6.80
N PRO A 163 -10.83 14.40 -6.53
CA PRO A 163 -10.25 15.44 -5.69
C PRO A 163 -9.80 14.97 -4.30
N GLU A 164 -10.52 14.00 -3.71
CA GLU A 164 -10.28 13.49 -2.37
C GLU A 164 -9.49 12.17 -2.35
N ASN A 165 -8.77 11.85 -3.43
CA ASN A 165 -8.00 10.61 -3.53
C ASN A 165 -7.02 10.43 -2.35
N SER A 166 -6.35 11.51 -1.95
CA SER A 166 -5.40 11.51 -0.82
C SER A 166 -6.07 11.32 0.55
N ARG A 167 -7.41 11.38 0.62
CA ARG A 167 -8.21 11.29 1.84
C ARG A 167 -9.16 10.09 1.86
N THR A 168 -9.14 9.28 0.81
CA THR A 168 -10.01 8.10 0.66
C THR A 168 -9.17 6.84 0.75
N VAL A 169 -9.69 5.80 1.40
CA VAL A 169 -9.09 4.47 1.41
C VAL A 169 -9.66 3.63 0.27
N TYR A 170 -8.79 2.93 -0.46
CA TYR A 170 -9.18 2.11 -1.61
C TYR A 170 -8.87 0.64 -1.33
N LEU A 171 -9.90 -0.17 -1.16
CA LEU A 171 -9.78 -1.62 -1.17
C LEU A 171 -9.72 -2.09 -2.62
N VAL A 172 -8.69 -2.83 -2.99
CA VAL A 172 -8.49 -3.34 -4.35
C VAL A 172 -8.36 -4.86 -4.32
N ALA A 173 -9.33 -5.55 -4.91
CA ALA A 173 -9.26 -7.00 -5.08
C ALA A 173 -8.23 -7.37 -6.16
N MET A 174 -7.25 -8.18 -5.79
CA MET A 174 -6.11 -8.59 -6.61
C MET A 174 -6.03 -10.10 -6.67
N GLN A 175 -5.40 -10.65 -7.71
CA GLN A 175 -5.12 -12.09 -7.75
C GLN A 175 -3.97 -12.40 -6.79
N ASN A 176 -2.82 -11.74 -6.95
CA ASN A 176 -1.63 -11.96 -6.13
C ASN A 176 -0.92 -10.64 -5.82
N VAL A 177 -0.35 -10.54 -4.63
CA VAL A 177 0.46 -9.39 -4.21
C VAL A 177 1.68 -9.94 -3.48
N TYR A 178 2.82 -9.89 -4.16
CA TYR A 178 4.08 -10.40 -3.66
C TYR A 178 4.84 -9.30 -2.93
N MET A 179 5.09 -9.49 -1.64
CA MET A 179 5.88 -8.58 -0.83
C MET A 179 7.26 -9.18 -0.59
N PRO A 180 8.33 -8.57 -1.13
CA PRO A 180 9.69 -8.92 -0.74
C PRO A 180 9.99 -8.36 0.66
N TYR A 181 10.79 -9.07 1.45
CA TYR A 181 11.41 -8.56 2.67
C TYR A 181 12.66 -9.38 3.03
N TYR A 182 13.42 -8.92 4.01
CA TYR A 182 14.56 -9.66 4.54
C TYR A 182 14.23 -10.29 5.89
N GLU A 183 14.50 -11.59 6.01
CA GLU A 183 14.37 -12.35 7.25
C GLU A 183 15.74 -12.46 7.94
N ASP A 184 15.79 -12.11 9.22
CA ASP A 184 16.96 -12.33 10.07
C ASP A 184 17.13 -13.82 10.34
N LEU A 185 18.30 -14.36 9.98
CA LEU A 185 18.60 -15.78 10.14
C LEU A 185 19.36 -16.11 11.44
N ASP A 186 20.09 -15.15 12.01
CA ASP A 186 21.01 -15.43 13.11
C ASP A 186 21.34 -14.22 14.02
N GLY A 187 20.35 -13.36 14.28
CA GLY A 187 20.48 -12.26 15.22
C GLY A 187 21.17 -11.04 14.62
N GLY A 188 20.87 -10.75 13.36
CA GLY A 188 21.24 -9.53 12.64
C GLY A 188 22.54 -9.65 11.83
N ARG A 189 23.24 -10.79 11.86
CA ARG A 189 24.49 -10.97 11.11
C ARG A 189 24.25 -11.42 9.67
N ASN A 190 23.33 -12.35 9.47
CA ASN A 190 22.97 -12.92 8.18
C ASN A 190 21.48 -12.72 7.93
N TRP A 191 21.18 -12.26 6.72
CA TRP A 191 19.83 -11.96 6.27
C TRP A 191 19.56 -12.71 4.98
N ALA A 192 18.35 -13.24 4.83
CA ALA A 192 17.91 -13.86 3.59
C ALA A 192 16.76 -13.08 2.96
N PRO A 193 16.81 -12.84 1.63
CA PRO A 193 15.66 -12.32 0.91
C PRO A 193 14.54 -13.36 0.90
N LYS A 194 13.32 -12.91 1.19
CA LYS A 194 12.10 -13.73 1.20
C LYS A 194 11.01 -12.99 0.43
N VAL A 195 10.10 -13.76 -0.16
CA VAL A 195 8.89 -13.23 -0.81
C VAL A 195 7.70 -13.95 -0.24
N VAL A 196 6.68 -13.20 0.14
CA VAL A 196 5.39 -13.74 0.56
C VAL A 196 4.29 -13.25 -0.36
N ASN A 197 3.33 -14.12 -0.67
CA ASN A 197 2.07 -13.70 -1.28
C ASN A 197 1.11 -13.32 -0.15
N THR A 198 0.82 -12.03 -0.03
CA THR A 198 0.04 -11.46 1.09
C THR A 198 -1.44 -11.80 0.93
N SER A 199 -2.19 -11.88 2.05
CA SER A 199 -3.67 -12.01 2.01
C SER A 199 -4.36 -10.64 1.90
N GLY A 200 -3.73 -9.63 2.48
CA GLY A 200 -3.97 -8.21 2.24
C GLY A 200 -2.66 -7.45 2.46
N LEU A 201 -2.55 -6.27 1.86
CA LEU A 201 -1.42 -5.38 2.07
C LEU A 201 -1.88 -3.93 2.02
N SER A 202 -1.73 -3.25 3.15
CA SER A 202 -2.14 -1.87 3.34
C SER A 202 -1.19 -0.81 2.78
N PHE A 203 -0.01 -1.16 2.25
CA PHE A 203 1.01 -0.18 1.83
C PHE A 203 1.21 0.93 2.89
N PRO A 204 1.58 0.57 4.13
CA PRO A 204 1.50 1.47 5.26
C PRO A 204 2.51 2.62 5.19
N SER A 205 2.06 3.83 5.52
CA SER A 205 2.93 5.02 5.47
C SER A 205 4.12 4.95 6.43
N TYR A 206 4.02 4.20 7.54
CA TYR A 206 5.17 4.02 8.44
C TYR A 206 6.37 3.31 7.80
N THR A 207 6.16 2.61 6.68
CA THR A 207 7.20 1.92 5.89
C THR A 207 7.52 2.68 4.60
N TYR A 208 6.49 3.15 3.90
CA TYR A 208 6.63 3.80 2.60
C TYR A 208 6.81 5.32 2.67
N ALA A 209 6.55 5.96 3.80
CA ALA A 209 6.55 7.41 3.97
C ALA A 209 5.78 8.12 2.82
N ASP A 210 6.38 9.16 2.24
CA ASP A 210 5.89 9.93 1.10
C ASP A 210 6.31 9.37 -0.26
N THR A 211 6.83 8.13 -0.34
CA THR A 211 7.18 7.51 -1.63
C THR A 211 5.96 7.05 -2.43
N ILE A 212 4.82 6.83 -1.76
CA ILE A 212 3.57 6.51 -2.44
C ILE A 212 2.97 7.81 -2.98
N PRO A 213 2.65 7.92 -4.29
CA PRO A 213 1.99 9.09 -4.83
C PRO A 213 0.71 9.42 -4.05
N ASP A 214 0.52 10.70 -3.72
CA ASP A 214 -0.59 11.17 -2.88
C ASP A 214 -1.97 10.70 -3.38
N ARG A 215 -2.12 10.55 -4.69
CA ARG A 215 -3.36 10.08 -5.34
C ARG A 215 -3.72 8.63 -4.96
N ILE A 216 -2.75 7.79 -4.60
CA ILE A 216 -2.97 6.36 -4.31
C ILE A 216 -2.52 5.95 -2.92
N ARG A 217 -2.09 6.89 -2.07
CA ARG A 217 -1.60 6.60 -0.72
C ARG A 217 -2.60 5.85 0.17
N GLY A 218 -3.90 5.94 -0.12
CA GLY A 218 -4.95 5.20 0.59
C GLY A 218 -5.16 3.74 0.15
N VAL A 219 -4.35 3.21 -0.77
CA VAL A 219 -4.55 1.86 -1.30
C VAL A 219 -4.33 0.77 -0.25
N ILE A 220 -5.20 -0.24 -0.27
CA ILE A 220 -5.10 -1.51 0.44
C ILE A 220 -5.46 -2.60 -0.57
N THR A 221 -4.60 -3.60 -0.75
CA THR A 221 -4.91 -4.76 -1.59
C THR A 221 -5.49 -5.89 -0.77
N LEU A 222 -6.36 -6.69 -1.40
CA LEU A 222 -6.97 -7.89 -0.85
C LEU A 222 -6.82 -9.01 -1.86
N THR A 223 -6.28 -10.16 -1.46
CA THR A 223 -6.11 -11.35 -2.33
C THR A 223 -6.84 -12.57 -1.79
N LYS A 224 -7.24 -12.53 -0.51
CA LYS A 224 -7.96 -13.61 0.16
C LYS A 224 -8.93 -13.10 1.22
N HIS A 225 -10.13 -13.67 1.23
CA HIS A 225 -11.11 -13.53 2.30
C HIS A 225 -10.77 -14.47 3.48
N ASP A 226 -10.75 -13.93 4.70
CA ASP A 226 -10.71 -14.73 5.92
C ASP A 226 -12.11 -15.25 6.26
N ALA A 227 -12.43 -16.44 5.77
CA ALA A 227 -13.69 -17.11 6.05
C ALA A 227 -13.90 -17.48 7.55
N THR A 228 -12.84 -17.46 8.37
CA THR A 228 -12.92 -17.87 9.78
C THR A 228 -13.24 -16.68 10.67
N ASN A 229 -12.35 -15.68 10.72
CA ASN A 229 -12.52 -14.54 11.63
C ASN A 229 -13.10 -13.31 10.93
N LYS A 230 -12.98 -13.24 9.59
CA LYS A 230 -13.45 -12.12 8.77
C LYS A 230 -12.76 -10.81 9.16
N LEU A 231 -11.46 -10.88 9.38
CA LEU A 231 -10.67 -9.78 9.93
C LEU A 231 -9.69 -9.13 8.96
N THR A 232 -9.47 -9.65 7.75
CA THR A 232 -8.44 -9.10 6.83
C THR A 232 -8.66 -7.61 6.59
N ILE A 233 -9.88 -7.18 6.21
CA ILE A 233 -10.16 -5.74 6.02
C ILE A 233 -9.93 -4.94 7.30
N ALA A 234 -10.40 -5.42 8.46
CA ALA A 234 -10.25 -4.70 9.72
C ALA A 234 -8.76 -4.52 10.11
N HIS A 235 -7.97 -5.57 9.90
CA HIS A 235 -6.54 -5.60 10.18
C HIS A 235 -5.76 -4.64 9.27
N GLU A 236 -6.02 -4.69 7.96
CA GLU A 236 -5.36 -3.79 7.00
C GLU A 236 -5.79 -2.32 7.20
N LEU A 237 -7.06 -2.07 7.54
CA LEU A 237 -7.51 -0.73 7.95
C LEU A 237 -6.78 -0.28 9.22
N GLY A 238 -6.48 -1.19 10.15
CA GLY A 238 -5.68 -0.89 11.32
C GLY A 238 -4.29 -0.38 10.94
N HIS A 239 -3.57 -1.09 10.07
CA HIS A 239 -2.27 -0.65 9.56
C HIS A 239 -2.36 0.70 8.85
N LYS A 240 -3.38 0.93 8.02
CA LYS A 240 -3.54 2.18 7.26
C LYS A 240 -3.94 3.37 8.14
N LEU A 241 -4.93 3.19 9.01
CA LEU A 241 -5.56 4.29 9.74
C LEU A 241 -4.82 4.63 11.03
N MET A 242 -4.35 3.63 11.77
CA MET A 242 -3.56 3.84 13.00
C MET A 242 -2.07 4.05 12.69
N ASN A 243 -1.62 3.60 11.52
CA ASN A 243 -0.23 3.69 11.07
C ASN A 243 0.76 2.99 12.03
N VAL A 244 0.40 1.76 12.42
CA VAL A 244 1.18 0.88 13.30
C VAL A 244 1.46 -0.45 12.62
N SER A 245 2.57 -1.11 12.94
CA SER A 245 2.81 -2.49 12.50
C SER A 245 2.14 -3.49 13.46
N HIS A 246 2.57 -4.75 13.47
CA HIS A 246 2.01 -5.75 14.37
C HIS A 246 2.49 -5.53 15.80
N GLU A 247 1.76 -4.70 16.52
CA GLU A 247 2.08 -4.28 17.89
C GLU A 247 0.83 -4.29 18.76
N TYR A 248 0.98 -4.60 20.05
CA TYR A 248 -0.13 -4.61 21.01
C TYR A 248 0.38 -4.68 22.44
N ARG A 249 -0.02 -3.73 23.31
CA ARG A 249 0.36 -3.67 24.73
C ARG A 249 1.87 -3.77 24.97
N ASP A 250 2.39 -4.91 25.41
CA ASP A 250 3.81 -5.09 25.68
C ASP A 250 4.57 -5.65 24.46
N VAL A 251 3.85 -5.98 23.38
CA VAL A 251 4.43 -6.53 22.15
C VAL A 251 4.95 -5.39 21.28
N SER A 252 6.28 -5.22 21.27
CA SER A 252 6.97 -4.38 20.29
C SER A 252 6.76 -4.88 18.86
N PRO A 253 6.91 -4.01 17.85
CA PRO A 253 6.34 -4.31 16.55
C PRO A 253 7.20 -5.31 15.80
N GLN A 254 6.54 -6.26 15.14
CA GLN A 254 7.19 -7.37 14.45
C GLN A 254 6.59 -7.55 13.06
N HIS A 255 7.32 -8.25 12.18
CA HIS A 255 6.77 -8.60 10.86
C HIS A 255 5.63 -9.60 10.98
N GLU A 256 5.76 -10.65 11.80
CA GLU A 256 4.70 -11.63 12.04
C GLU A 256 4.66 -12.04 13.53
N ILE A 257 3.59 -11.64 14.23
CA ILE A 257 3.34 -12.07 15.61
C ILE A 257 1.86 -12.38 15.80
N ARG A 258 1.56 -13.45 16.55
CA ARG A 258 0.21 -13.98 16.72
C ARG A 258 -0.31 -13.79 18.14
N SER A 259 -1.57 -13.37 18.25
CA SER A 259 -2.33 -13.32 19.50
C SER A 259 -3.83 -13.19 19.20
N ASP A 260 -4.66 -13.66 20.12
CA ASP A 260 -6.12 -13.53 20.05
C ASP A 260 -6.66 -12.28 20.80
N ASP A 261 -5.77 -11.43 21.31
CA ASP A 261 -6.18 -10.25 22.11
C ASP A 261 -6.41 -8.99 21.26
N GLY A 262 -5.41 -8.57 20.48
CA GLY A 262 -5.38 -7.27 19.79
C GLY A 262 -5.60 -7.38 18.28
N LEU A 263 -6.26 -6.37 17.69
CA LEU A 263 -6.53 -6.33 16.24
C LEU A 263 -5.25 -6.41 15.39
N MET A 264 -4.19 -5.77 15.86
CA MET A 264 -2.94 -5.65 15.10
C MET A 264 -2.03 -6.86 15.21
N LEU A 265 -2.41 -7.91 15.93
CA LEU A 265 -1.67 -9.17 15.93
C LEU A 265 -2.43 -10.19 15.08
N TYR A 266 -1.71 -11.12 14.45
CA TYR A 266 -2.35 -12.17 13.67
C TYR A 266 -3.15 -13.11 14.59
N GLY A 267 -4.45 -13.20 14.39
CA GLY A 267 -5.32 -14.06 15.20
C GLY A 267 -6.77 -13.60 15.15
N SER A 268 -7.52 -13.95 16.18
CA SER A 268 -8.94 -13.58 16.31
C SER A 268 -9.19 -12.28 17.09
N GLY A 269 -8.11 -11.59 17.48
CA GLY A 269 -8.17 -10.35 18.24
C GLY A 269 -8.86 -9.21 17.50
N THR A 270 -9.63 -8.41 18.24
CA THR A 270 -10.41 -7.29 17.69
C THR A 270 -10.22 -6.00 18.47
N GLN A 271 -9.42 -6.03 19.54
CA GLN A 271 -9.26 -4.86 20.40
C GLN A 271 -8.40 -3.80 19.74
N ILE A 272 -8.92 -2.57 19.75
CA ILE A 272 -8.19 -1.33 19.48
C ILE A 272 -8.15 -0.56 20.80
N PRO A 273 -7.13 -0.77 21.65
CA PRO A 273 -7.09 -0.18 22.98
C PRO A 273 -6.71 1.31 22.96
N SER A 274 -7.10 2.05 23.99
CA SER A 274 -6.70 3.46 24.21
C SER A 274 -5.70 3.60 25.34
N GLY A 275 -5.12 4.79 25.46
CA GLY A 275 -4.19 5.11 26.53
C GLY A 275 -2.81 4.50 26.35
N GLN A 276 -1.91 4.85 27.26
CA GLN A 276 -0.52 4.38 27.25
C GLN A 276 -0.41 2.86 27.37
N GLU A 277 -1.21 2.22 28.23
CA GLU A 277 -1.26 0.76 28.38
C GLU A 277 -1.75 0.07 27.09
N GLY A 278 -2.57 0.78 26.31
CA GLY A 278 -3.03 0.41 24.97
C GLY A 278 -2.14 0.92 23.83
N ARG A 279 -0.96 1.47 24.13
CA ARG A 279 -0.02 2.04 23.14
C ARG A 279 -0.63 3.09 22.22
N TRP A 280 -1.65 3.80 22.71
CA TRP A 280 -2.27 4.92 22.02
C TRP A 280 -2.92 4.58 20.66
N HIS A 281 -3.33 3.32 20.42
CA HIS A 281 -3.89 2.92 19.13
C HIS A 281 -5.12 3.76 18.74
N GLN A 282 -6.05 3.99 19.68
CA GLN A 282 -7.23 4.85 19.42
C GLN A 282 -6.86 6.31 19.19
N GLU A 283 -5.88 6.84 19.92
CA GLU A 283 -5.44 8.22 19.80
C GLU A 283 -4.78 8.45 18.43
N ARG A 284 -3.94 7.52 17.97
CA ARG A 284 -3.38 7.53 16.62
C ARG A 284 -4.46 7.41 15.56
N LEU A 285 -5.41 6.48 15.74
CA LEU A 285 -6.56 6.32 14.86
C LEU A 285 -7.30 7.64 14.66
N LEU A 286 -7.62 8.35 15.76
CA LEU A 286 -8.41 9.58 15.72
C LEU A 286 -7.67 10.77 15.08
N LEU A 287 -6.35 10.68 14.92
CA LEU A 287 -5.50 11.66 14.22
C LEU A 287 -5.31 11.34 12.74
N SER A 288 -5.77 10.18 12.27
CA SER A 288 -5.57 9.73 10.89
C SER A 288 -6.01 10.77 9.86
N PRO A 289 -5.18 11.08 8.83
CA PRO A 289 -5.54 12.01 7.75
C PRO A 289 -6.75 11.58 6.92
N TYR A 290 -7.13 10.30 6.97
CA TYR A 290 -8.28 9.72 6.27
C TYR A 290 -9.61 9.91 7.04
N ILE A 291 -9.57 10.56 8.20
CA ILE A 291 -10.77 10.82 9.00
C ILE A 291 -11.24 12.26 8.81
N TYR A 292 -12.55 12.41 8.61
CA TYR A 292 -13.25 13.69 8.70
C TYR A 292 -14.39 13.64 9.72
N ARG A 293 -14.91 14.81 10.07
CA ARG A 293 -16.22 14.96 10.72
C ARG A 293 -17.09 15.83 9.83
N ALA A 294 -18.28 15.35 9.53
CA ALA A 294 -19.28 16.16 8.83
C ALA A 294 -19.90 17.16 9.82
N ASP A 295 -19.96 18.44 9.46
CA ASP A 295 -20.67 19.43 10.23
C ASP A 295 -22.20 19.33 10.04
N ALA A 296 -22.96 20.23 10.66
CA ALA A 296 -24.42 20.23 10.57
C ALA A 296 -24.95 20.52 9.15
N ALA A 297 -24.14 21.10 8.26
CA ALA A 297 -24.46 21.32 6.85
C ALA A 297 -24.04 20.13 5.96
N GLY A 298 -23.34 19.14 6.52
CA GLY A 298 -22.78 18.00 5.79
C GLY A 298 -21.40 18.28 5.19
N GLU A 299 -20.80 19.43 5.48
CA GLU A 299 -19.45 19.76 5.01
C GLU A 299 -18.40 18.97 5.78
N ARG A 300 -17.44 18.40 5.06
CA ARG A 300 -16.41 17.52 5.63
C ARG A 300 -15.25 18.36 6.17
N VAL A 301 -14.98 18.24 7.47
CA VAL A 301 -13.78 18.80 8.10
C VAL A 301 -12.79 17.66 8.35
N TRP A 302 -11.77 17.58 7.50
CA TRP A 302 -10.71 16.58 7.58
C TRP A 302 -9.73 16.86 8.72
N ASN A 303 -9.18 15.79 9.28
CA ASN A 303 -7.97 15.87 10.11
C ASN A 303 -6.79 16.44 9.30
N ALA A 304 -5.78 16.94 10.01
CA ALA A 304 -4.55 17.42 9.40
C ALA A 304 -3.88 16.33 8.53
N ASP A 305 -3.15 16.74 7.50
CA ASP A 305 -2.31 15.80 6.76
C ASP A 305 -1.09 15.39 7.56
N PHE A 306 -0.42 14.33 7.11
CA PHE A 306 0.91 13.96 7.60
C PHE A 306 1.90 15.13 7.47
N GLN A 307 2.80 15.27 8.45
CA GLN A 307 3.82 16.32 8.44
C GLN A 307 5.18 15.81 7.95
N ALA A 308 5.41 14.50 7.99
CA ALA A 308 6.64 13.84 7.59
C ALA A 308 6.32 12.54 6.83
N GLY A 309 5.39 12.61 5.86
CA GLY A 309 5.04 11.49 4.99
C GLY A 309 4.34 10.32 5.68
N GLY A 310 3.95 10.44 6.96
CA GLY A 310 3.30 9.37 7.69
C GLY A 310 4.26 8.30 8.18
N VAL A 311 5.54 8.62 8.40
CA VAL A 311 6.47 7.73 9.13
C VAL A 311 5.90 7.37 10.51
N TYR A 312 6.40 6.28 11.13
CA TYR A 312 5.86 5.84 12.43
C TYR A 312 5.85 6.95 13.50
N TYR A 313 6.91 7.77 13.51
CA TYR A 313 7.08 8.93 14.41
C TYR A 313 6.67 10.26 13.77
N ASP A 314 5.71 10.26 12.83
CA ASP A 314 5.23 11.49 12.20
C ASP A 314 4.79 12.50 13.27
N PRO A 315 5.18 13.78 13.16
CA PRO A 315 4.85 14.81 14.15
C PRO A 315 3.37 14.94 14.49
N ILE A 316 2.45 14.50 13.60
CA ILE A 316 1.01 14.51 13.91
C ILE A 316 0.67 13.67 15.14
N TYR A 317 1.44 12.63 15.46
CA TYR A 317 1.15 11.74 16.58
C TYR A 317 1.62 12.30 17.93
N GLY A 318 2.53 13.28 17.95
CA GLY A 318 3.04 13.87 19.19
C GLY A 318 3.51 12.80 20.19
N ASP A 319 2.89 12.78 21.37
CA ASP A 319 3.21 11.82 22.45
C ASP A 319 2.56 10.44 22.26
N TYR A 320 1.79 10.23 21.18
CA TYR A 320 1.08 8.99 20.86
C TYR A 320 1.87 8.06 19.95
N ALA A 321 3.20 8.08 20.05
CA ALA A 321 4.09 7.13 19.39
C ALA A 321 4.88 6.36 20.45
N VAL A 322 5.01 5.05 20.27
CA VAL A 322 5.82 4.23 21.18
C VAL A 322 7.27 4.29 20.75
N GLN A 323 8.14 4.67 21.69
CA GLN A 323 9.58 4.63 21.47
C GLN A 323 10.06 3.19 21.66
N PHE A 324 10.64 2.62 20.60
CA PHE A 324 11.25 1.29 20.66
C PHE A 324 12.77 1.41 20.76
N ASP A 325 13.34 0.56 21.60
CA ASP A 325 14.79 0.37 21.70
C ASP A 325 15.37 -0.21 20.40
#